data_AF-A0A0D0AV80-F1
#
_entry.id   AF-A0A0D0AV80-F1
#
_cell.length_a   1.000
_cell.length_b   1.000
_cell.length_c   1.000
_cell.angle_alpha   90.00
_cell.angle_beta   90.00
_cell.angle_gamma   90.00
#
_symmetry.space_group_name_H-M   'P 1'
#
loop_
_entity.id
_entity.type
_entity.pdbx_description
1 polymer ?
#
loop_
_entity_poly.entity_id
_entity_poly.type
_entity_poly.pdbx_seq_one_letter_code
_entity_poly.pdbx_strand_id
1 'polypeptide(L)'
;MLQFLESKLYSDVEGTCSGAFGYIIAVVSILDIGKGMVLSGSGQAEFITRYRAIVFKPFKGEVVDGVVNNVTKMGFFADVGPLTVFVSHQLIHPDMKYDPTSNPPSFASEDQIIEKNTRVRLKIVGTRVDATEIFAIGTIKEDHLGVI
;
A
#
# COMPACT_ATOMS: atom_id res chain seq x y z
N MET A 1 15.80 30.16 5.66
CA MET A 1 16.37 29.29 4.61
C MET A 1 16.32 27.83 5.01
N LEU A 2 16.92 27.41 6.14
CA LEU A 2 16.86 26.00 6.59
C LEU A 2 15.43 25.48 6.74
N GLN A 3 14.57 26.22 7.44
CA GLN A 3 13.16 25.88 7.61
C GLN A 3 12.39 25.72 6.28
N PHE A 4 12.79 26.45 5.23
CA PHE A 4 12.20 26.30 3.91
C PHE A 4 12.62 24.98 3.26
N LEU A 5 13.91 24.61 3.35
CA LEU A 5 14.42 23.35 2.83
C LEU A 5 13.80 22.15 3.56
N GLU A 6 13.59 22.25 4.87
CA GLU A 6 12.90 21.22 5.66
C GLU A 6 11.45 21.05 5.20
N SER A 7 10.67 22.14 5.14
CA SER A 7 9.29 22.11 4.65
C SER A 7 9.19 21.58 3.22
N LYS A 8 10.15 21.95 2.37
CA LYS A 8 10.20 21.49 0.98
C LYS A 8 10.51 19.99 0.91
N LEU A 9 11.45 19.50 1.72
CA LEU A 9 11.74 18.08 1.81
C LEU A 9 10.49 17.28 2.18
N TYR A 10 9.79 17.65 3.27
CA TYR A 10 8.58 16.96 3.70
C TYR A 10 7.54 16.90 2.58
N SER A 11 7.27 18.05 1.92
CA SER A 11 6.29 18.13 0.84
C SER A 11 6.65 17.31 -0.40
N ASP A 12 7.95 17.13 -0.67
CA ASP A 12 8.40 16.48 -1.90
C ASP A 12 8.54 14.96 -1.72
N VAL A 13 8.73 14.46 -0.49
CA VAL A 13 9.01 13.04 -0.25
C VAL A 13 7.88 12.29 0.44
N GLU A 14 7.16 12.90 1.38
CA GLU A 14 6.10 12.19 2.12
C GLU A 14 4.91 11.86 1.22
N GLY A 15 4.44 10.61 1.30
CA GLY A 15 3.38 10.09 0.44
C GLY A 15 3.85 9.66 -0.96
N THR A 16 5.11 9.91 -1.33
CA THR A 16 5.65 9.40 -2.60
C THR A 16 5.92 7.90 -2.51
N CYS A 17 5.95 7.25 -3.68
CA CYS A 17 6.23 5.83 -3.81
C CYS A 17 7.32 5.59 -4.85
N SER A 18 8.20 4.63 -4.57
CA SER A 18 9.20 4.15 -5.53
C SER A 18 9.29 2.62 -5.48
N GLY A 19 9.65 1.99 -6.60
CA GLY A 19 9.86 0.54 -6.62
C GLY A 19 11.03 0.05 -5.75
N ALA A 20 12.03 0.92 -5.55
CA ALA A 20 13.19 0.60 -4.73
C ALA A 20 12.83 0.56 -3.24
N PHE A 21 12.10 1.56 -2.73
CA PHE A 21 11.89 1.74 -1.29
C PHE A 21 10.45 1.55 -0.82
N GLY A 22 9.48 1.46 -1.73
CA GLY A 22 8.06 1.45 -1.39
C GLY A 22 7.53 2.88 -1.17
N TYR A 23 6.49 2.98 -0.34
CA TYR A 23 5.88 4.24 0.07
C TYR A 23 6.68 4.89 1.19
N ILE A 24 6.98 6.18 1.06
CA ILE A 24 7.53 6.99 2.15
C ILE A 24 6.35 7.48 2.99
N ILE A 25 6.20 6.94 4.20
CA ILE A 25 5.06 7.23 5.07
C ILE A 25 5.27 8.54 5.81
N ALA A 26 6.42 8.68 6.47
CA ALA A 26 6.74 9.85 7.26
C ALA A 26 8.26 9.99 7.41
N VAL A 27 8.76 11.21 7.31
CA VAL A 27 10.14 11.56 7.64
C VAL A 27 10.25 11.71 9.15
N VAL A 28 11.14 10.94 9.77
CA VAL A 28 11.33 10.90 11.23
C VAL A 28 12.32 11.96 11.69
N SER A 29 13.38 12.18 10.91
CA SER A 29 14.43 13.12 11.26
C SER A 29 15.26 13.51 10.05
N ILE A 30 15.61 14.78 9.95
CA ILE A 30 16.62 15.29 9.02
C ILE A 30 17.97 15.21 9.73
N LEU A 31 18.91 14.50 9.13
CA LEU A 31 20.24 14.27 9.71
C LEU A 31 21.20 15.39 9.33
N ASP A 32 21.14 15.83 8.08
CA ASP A 32 22.05 16.82 7.51
C ASP A 32 21.47 17.37 6.21
N ILE A 33 21.36 18.69 6.09
CA ILE A 33 20.89 19.36 4.86
C ILE A 33 22.01 19.43 3.81
N GLY A 34 23.27 19.33 4.24
CA GLY A 34 24.43 19.51 3.37
C GLY A 34 24.68 20.97 3.00
N LYS A 35 25.76 21.19 2.24
CA LYS A 35 26.12 22.52 1.73
C LYS A 35 25.45 22.74 0.36
N GLY A 36 24.94 23.94 0.14
CA GLY A 36 24.36 24.33 -1.14
C GLY A 36 25.43 24.54 -2.20
N MET A 37 25.27 23.90 -3.36
CA MET A 37 26.11 24.09 -4.54
C MET A 37 25.37 24.96 -5.55
N VAL A 38 25.95 26.10 -5.92
CA VAL A 38 25.33 27.00 -6.91
C VAL A 38 25.44 26.38 -8.31
N LEU A 39 24.32 26.28 -9.00
CA LEU A 39 24.23 25.79 -10.37
C LEU A 39 24.66 26.89 -11.34
N SER A 40 25.62 26.56 -12.21
CA SER A 40 26.13 27.48 -13.22
C SER A 40 25.02 27.93 -14.16
N GLY A 41 24.87 29.25 -14.32
CA GLY A 41 23.97 29.87 -15.30
C GLY A 41 22.52 30.13 -14.85
N SER A 42 22.05 29.57 -13.73
CA SER A 42 20.68 29.81 -13.23
C SER A 42 20.63 30.59 -11.91
N GLY A 43 21.74 30.69 -11.17
CA GLY A 43 21.78 31.29 -9.84
C GLY A 43 21.05 30.48 -8.76
N GLN A 44 20.54 29.30 -9.10
CA GLN A 44 19.92 28.36 -8.15
C GLN A 44 20.98 27.61 -7.35
N ALA A 45 20.61 27.05 -6.19
CA ALA A 45 21.48 26.21 -5.38
C ALA A 45 20.86 24.83 -5.15
N GLU A 46 21.65 23.78 -5.30
CA GLU A 46 21.28 22.40 -5.05
C GLU A 46 21.80 21.93 -3.69
N PHE A 47 20.95 21.21 -2.93
CA PHE A 47 21.26 20.71 -1.59
C PHE A 47 21.02 19.19 -1.54
N ILE A 48 22.04 18.42 -1.15
CA ILE A 48 21.89 16.98 -0.92
C ILE A 48 21.56 16.74 0.54
N THR A 49 20.26 16.60 0.82
CA THR A 49 19.76 16.39 2.19
C THR A 49 19.69 14.91 2.55
N ARG A 50 20.27 14.55 3.70
CA ARG A 50 20.22 13.21 4.30
C ARG A 50 19.14 13.19 5.39
N TYR A 51 18.21 12.25 5.29
CA TYR A 51 17.10 12.09 6.23
C TYR A 51 16.81 10.62 6.51
N ARG A 52 16.00 10.36 7.55
CA ARG A 52 15.45 9.05 7.88
C ARG A 52 13.94 9.09 7.75
N ALA A 53 13.34 8.02 7.23
CA ALA A 53 11.90 7.92 7.08
C ALA A 53 11.40 6.52 7.43
N ILE A 54 10.13 6.44 7.82
CA ILE A 54 9.35 5.21 7.88
C ILE A 54 8.88 4.91 6.46
N VAL A 55 9.16 3.71 5.98
CA VAL A 55 8.75 3.25 4.65
C VAL A 55 7.88 2.01 4.75
N PHE A 56 6.96 1.86 3.80
CA PHE A 56 6.12 0.67 3.64
C PHE A 56 6.36 0.06 2.26
N LYS A 57 6.91 -1.16 2.22
CA LYS A 57 7.15 -1.89 0.97
C LYS A 57 6.60 -3.31 1.09
N PRO A 58 5.57 -3.69 0.31
CA PRO A 58 5.05 -5.06 0.35
C PRO A 58 5.98 -6.04 -0.35
N PHE A 59 5.96 -7.30 0.09
CA PHE A 59 6.73 -8.37 -0.51
C PHE A 59 5.85 -9.56 -0.93
N LYS A 60 6.25 -10.24 -2.00
CA LYS A 60 5.66 -11.53 -2.38
C LYS A 60 5.89 -12.54 -1.25
N GLY A 61 4.83 -13.21 -0.84
CA GLY A 61 4.81 -14.19 0.24
C GLY A 61 4.48 -13.60 1.61
N GLU A 62 4.43 -12.28 1.75
CA GLU A 62 4.07 -11.61 3.00
C GLU A 62 2.59 -11.85 3.34
N VAL A 63 2.33 -12.21 4.60
CA VAL A 63 0.97 -12.36 5.13
C VAL A 63 0.64 -11.09 5.91
N VAL A 64 -0.47 -10.45 5.52
CA VAL A 64 -0.88 -9.14 6.04
C VAL A 64 -2.38 -9.15 6.34
N ASP A 65 -2.76 -8.32 7.31
CA ASP A 65 -4.16 -8.07 7.62
C ASP A 65 -4.59 -6.76 6.95
N GLY A 66 -5.81 -6.75 6.41
CA GLY A 66 -6.38 -5.61 5.72
C GLY A 66 -7.89 -5.48 5.98
N VAL A 67 -8.44 -4.37 5.51
CA VAL A 67 -9.88 -4.08 5.58
C VAL A 67 -10.46 -4.08 4.19
N VAL A 68 -11.51 -4.85 3.95
CA VAL A 68 -12.18 -4.88 2.65
C VAL A 68 -12.81 -3.53 2.35
N ASN A 69 -12.41 -2.95 1.22
CA ASN A 69 -12.90 -1.67 0.73
C ASN A 69 -14.08 -1.86 -0.24
N ASN A 70 -13.94 -2.81 -1.17
CA ASN A 70 -14.94 -3.05 -2.21
C ASN A 70 -15.02 -4.53 -2.58
N VAL A 71 -16.23 -5.01 -2.88
CA VAL A 71 -16.50 -6.39 -3.29
C VAL A 71 -17.21 -6.39 -4.63
N THR A 72 -16.77 -7.25 -5.54
CA THR A 72 -17.31 -7.40 -6.89
C THR A 72 -17.41 -8.87 -7.26
N LYS A 73 -18.11 -9.19 -8.35
CA LYS A 73 -18.16 -10.57 -8.88
C LYS A 73 -16.76 -11.15 -9.17
N MET A 74 -15.79 -10.30 -9.51
CA MET A 74 -14.42 -10.73 -9.86
C MET A 74 -13.55 -11.01 -8.64
N GLY A 75 -13.98 -10.63 -7.43
CA GLY A 75 -13.16 -10.65 -6.23
C GLY A 75 -13.38 -9.42 -5.36
N PHE A 76 -12.50 -9.20 -4.38
CA PHE A 76 -12.57 -8.04 -3.49
C PHE A 76 -11.24 -7.29 -3.43
N PHE A 77 -11.33 -6.02 -3.04
CA PHE A 77 -10.20 -5.14 -2.76
C PHE A 77 -10.10 -4.95 -1.25
N ALA A 78 -8.90 -5.11 -0.70
CA ALA A 78 -8.60 -4.87 0.71
C ALA A 78 -7.49 -3.84 0.85
N ASP A 79 -7.67 -2.88 1.74
CA ASP A 79 -6.68 -1.86 2.05
C ASP A 79 -5.76 -2.36 3.18
N VAL A 80 -4.46 -2.32 2.92
CA VAL A 80 -3.35 -2.71 3.81
C VAL A 80 -2.42 -1.50 3.94
N GLY A 81 -2.74 -0.61 4.89
CA GLY A 81 -2.05 0.67 5.00
C GLY A 81 -2.23 1.50 3.71
N PRO A 82 -1.15 1.94 3.03
CA PRO A 82 -1.25 2.70 1.78
C PRO A 82 -1.48 1.83 0.52
N LEU A 83 -1.46 0.50 0.67
CA LEU A 83 -1.57 -0.44 -0.44
C LEU A 83 -2.99 -0.98 -0.57
N THR A 84 -3.55 -0.96 -1.77
CA THR A 84 -4.76 -1.72 -2.09
C THR A 84 -4.38 -3.05 -2.73
N VAL A 85 -4.83 -4.15 -2.13
CA VAL A 85 -4.61 -5.53 -2.59
C VAL A 85 -5.89 -6.08 -3.23
N PHE A 86 -5.78 -6.60 -4.45
CA PHE A 86 -6.90 -7.29 -5.09
C PHE A 86 -6.81 -8.80 -4.89
N VAL A 87 -7.88 -9.42 -4.39
CA VAL A 87 -8.02 -10.87 -4.27
C VAL A 87 -9.07 -11.33 -5.27
N SER A 88 -8.61 -12.02 -6.33
CA SER A 88 -9.49 -12.59 -7.36
C SER A 88 -10.36 -13.70 -6.79
N HIS A 89 -11.59 -13.84 -7.30
CA HIS A 89 -12.51 -14.95 -7.01
C HIS A 89 -11.83 -16.32 -7.12
N GLN A 90 -10.86 -16.50 -8.03
CA GLN A 90 -10.15 -17.78 -8.20
C GLN A 90 -9.19 -18.11 -7.04
N LEU A 91 -8.82 -17.09 -6.26
CA LEU A 91 -7.91 -17.11 -5.10
C LEU A 91 -8.64 -16.87 -3.77
N ILE A 92 -9.97 -16.98 -3.79
CA ILE A 92 -10.85 -17.07 -2.62
C ILE A 92 -11.09 -18.56 -2.33
N HIS A 93 -11.44 -18.91 -1.08
CA HIS A 93 -11.86 -20.27 -0.73
C HIS A 93 -13.06 -20.71 -1.58
N PRO A 94 -13.08 -21.96 -2.08
CA PRO A 94 -14.04 -22.41 -3.10
C PRO A 94 -15.49 -22.53 -2.60
N ASP A 95 -15.68 -22.65 -1.29
CA ASP A 95 -16.98 -22.68 -0.60
C ASP A 95 -17.65 -21.31 -0.57
N MET A 96 -16.88 -20.21 -0.52
CA MET A 96 -17.40 -18.85 -0.57
C MET A 96 -18.00 -18.51 -1.94
N LYS A 97 -19.24 -18.03 -1.97
CA LYS A 97 -19.96 -17.62 -3.18
C LYS A 97 -20.26 -16.13 -3.15
N TYR A 98 -20.11 -15.50 -4.32
CA TYR A 98 -20.49 -14.11 -4.49
C TYR A 98 -22.02 -13.97 -4.49
N ASP A 99 -22.55 -13.12 -3.61
CA ASP A 99 -23.96 -12.78 -3.53
C ASP A 99 -24.18 -11.30 -3.94
N PRO A 100 -24.70 -11.03 -5.16
CA PRO A 100 -25.01 -9.67 -5.60
C PRO A 100 -26.28 -9.10 -4.95
N THR A 101 -27.11 -9.92 -4.31
CA THR A 101 -28.38 -9.52 -3.70
C THR A 101 -28.22 -9.05 -2.27
N SER A 102 -27.13 -9.47 -1.61
CA SER A 102 -26.70 -8.90 -0.33
C SER A 102 -26.46 -7.39 -0.43
N ASN A 103 -26.78 -6.66 0.64
CA ASN A 103 -26.59 -5.21 0.73
C ASN A 103 -25.77 -4.86 1.97
N PRO A 104 -24.44 -4.66 1.85
CA PRO A 104 -23.66 -4.56 0.61
C PRO A 104 -23.37 -5.93 -0.06
N PRO A 105 -22.95 -5.95 -1.35
CA PRO A 105 -22.50 -7.16 -2.02
C PRO A 105 -21.36 -7.87 -1.28
N SER A 106 -21.38 -9.20 -1.26
CA SER A 106 -20.49 -9.99 -0.40
C SER A 106 -20.05 -11.31 -1.04
N PHE A 107 -19.02 -11.93 -0.46
CA PHE A 107 -18.73 -13.35 -0.61
C PHE A 107 -19.09 -14.06 0.69
N ALA A 108 -19.95 -15.07 0.63
CA ALA A 108 -20.44 -15.78 1.82
C ALA A 108 -20.21 -17.29 1.71
N SER A 109 -19.80 -17.91 2.81
CA SER A 109 -19.91 -19.35 3.08
C SER A 109 -20.87 -19.58 4.25
N GLU A 110 -20.98 -20.80 4.78
CA GLU A 110 -21.84 -21.09 5.94
C GLU A 110 -21.38 -20.35 7.21
N ASP A 111 -20.07 -20.16 7.36
CA ASP A 111 -19.47 -19.62 8.60
C ASP A 111 -18.94 -18.19 8.45
N GLN A 112 -18.65 -17.74 7.23
CA GLN A 112 -17.89 -16.50 6.99
C GLN A 112 -18.53 -15.64 5.91
N ILE A 113 -18.49 -14.32 6.12
CA ILE A 113 -18.96 -13.31 5.16
C ILE A 113 -17.86 -12.27 4.96
N ILE A 114 -17.49 -12.06 3.70
CA ILE A 114 -16.58 -11.01 3.24
C ILE A 114 -17.41 -9.94 2.55
N GLU A 115 -17.56 -8.80 3.20
CA GLU A 115 -18.24 -7.62 2.68
C GLU A 115 -17.43 -6.36 2.97
N LYS A 116 -17.93 -5.19 2.58
CA LYS A 116 -17.26 -3.93 2.88
C LYS A 116 -17.06 -3.77 4.39
N ASN A 117 -15.86 -3.37 4.79
CA ASN A 117 -15.37 -3.23 6.17
C ASN A 117 -15.04 -4.54 6.91
N THR A 118 -15.18 -5.71 6.29
CA THR A 118 -14.71 -6.97 6.88
C THR A 118 -13.19 -6.95 7.02
N ARG A 119 -12.68 -7.43 8.16
CA ARG A 119 -11.24 -7.63 8.37
C ARG A 119 -10.83 -8.98 7.80
N VAL A 120 -9.73 -8.99 7.07
CA VAL A 120 -9.26 -10.16 6.33
C VAL A 120 -7.76 -10.28 6.46
N ARG A 121 -7.30 -11.50 6.74
CA ARG A 121 -5.90 -11.90 6.61
C ARG A 121 -5.67 -12.50 5.23
N LEU A 122 -4.73 -11.94 4.48
CA LEU A 122 -4.40 -12.37 3.13
C LEU A 122 -2.88 -12.53 2.97
N LYS A 123 -2.48 -13.29 1.95
CA LYS A 123 -1.08 -13.42 1.54
C LYS A 123 -0.86 -12.77 0.19
N ILE A 124 0.17 -11.93 0.09
CA ILE A 124 0.54 -11.27 -1.17
C ILE A 124 1.21 -12.30 -2.08
N VAL A 125 0.64 -12.54 -3.26
CA VAL A 125 1.20 -13.52 -4.23
C VAL A 125 2.03 -12.84 -5.32
N GLY A 126 1.85 -11.54 -5.51
CA GLY A 126 2.62 -10.75 -6.47
C GLY A 126 2.42 -9.26 -6.29
N THR A 127 3.45 -8.51 -6.64
CA THR A 127 3.45 -7.04 -6.64
C THR A 127 3.85 -6.55 -8.02
N ARG A 128 3.14 -5.55 -8.54
CA ARG A 128 3.51 -4.79 -9.72
C ARG A 128 3.73 -3.34 -9.28
N VAL A 129 4.90 -2.81 -9.60
CA VAL A 129 5.24 -1.42 -9.31
C VAL A 129 4.99 -0.60 -10.57
N ASP A 130 4.25 0.50 -10.43
CA ASP A 130 4.15 1.58 -11.42
C ASP A 130 4.89 2.83 -10.92
N ALA A 131 4.93 3.91 -11.71
CA ALA A 131 5.71 5.10 -11.42
C ALA A 131 5.40 5.75 -10.04
N THR A 132 4.14 5.70 -9.61
CA THR A 132 3.66 6.37 -8.38
C THR A 132 2.92 5.45 -7.41
N GLU A 133 2.64 4.21 -7.79
CA GLU A 133 1.81 3.30 -7.00
C GLU A 133 2.31 1.85 -7.10
N ILE A 134 2.02 1.06 -6.08
CA ILE A 134 2.24 -0.39 -6.08
C ILE A 134 0.88 -1.06 -6.11
N PHE A 135 0.70 -1.95 -7.07
CA PHE A 135 -0.44 -2.84 -7.14
C PHE A 135 -0.04 -4.20 -6.59
N ALA A 136 -0.89 -4.79 -5.76
CA ALA A 136 -0.67 -6.13 -5.23
C ALA A 136 -1.85 -7.03 -5.52
N ILE A 137 -1.54 -8.29 -5.80
CA ILE A 137 -2.52 -9.36 -5.85
C ILE A 137 -2.34 -10.26 -4.63
N GLY A 138 -3.45 -10.64 -4.01
CA GLY A 138 -3.49 -11.46 -2.83
C GLY A 138 -4.23 -12.78 -3.04
N THR A 139 -4.05 -13.69 -2.08
CA THR A 139 -4.83 -14.93 -1.94
C THR A 139 -5.31 -15.08 -0.51
N ILE A 140 -6.50 -15.67 -0.36
CA ILE A 140 -6.94 -16.24 0.92
C ILE A 140 -7.13 -17.76 0.82
N LYS A 141 -6.82 -18.38 -0.33
CA LYS A 141 -7.02 -19.81 -0.60
C LYS A 141 -5.93 -20.72 0.00
N GLU A 142 -5.37 -20.34 1.13
CA GLU A 142 -4.41 -21.14 1.89
C GLU A 142 -4.90 -21.25 3.34
N ASP A 143 -4.34 -22.21 4.10
CA ASP A 143 -4.70 -22.39 5.50
C ASP A 143 -4.40 -21.14 6.33
N HIS A 144 -5.25 -20.87 7.32
CA HIS A 144 -5.16 -19.72 8.24
C HIS A 144 -5.32 -18.32 7.59
N LEU A 145 -5.78 -18.25 6.34
CA LEU A 145 -6.15 -17.02 5.65
C LEU A 145 -7.67 -16.92 5.50
N GLY A 146 -8.20 -15.69 5.50
CA GLY A 146 -9.65 -15.43 5.44
C GLY A 146 -10.09 -14.36 6.43
N VAL A 147 -11.36 -14.42 6.85
CA VAL A 147 -11.95 -13.47 7.81
C VAL A 147 -11.32 -13.64 9.20
N ILE A 148 -11.10 -12.52 9.90
CA ILE A 148 -10.55 -12.47 11.28
C ILE A 148 -11.38 -11.60 12.22
#